data_AF-A0A5K1DNJ0-F1
#
_entry.id   AF-A0A5K1DNJ0-F1
#
_cell.length_a   1.000
_cell.length_b   1.000
_cell.length_c   1.000
_cell.angle_alpha   90.00
_cell.angle_beta   90.00
_cell.angle_gamma   90.00
#
_symmetry.space_group_name_H-M   'P 1'
#
loop_
_entity.id
_entity.type
_entity.pdbx_description
1 polymer ?
#
loop_
_entity_poly.entity_id
_entity_poly.type
_entity_poly.pdbx_seq_one_letter_code
_entity_poly.pdbx_strand_id
1 'polypeptide(L)' 'WILKTDYLTASSQAGKFLNEEPFEWYKTGLSEDGAINLESPRKWRLLRQRTGHGAFYGMNIIIYGECIAPSL' A
#
# COMPACT_ATOMS: atom_id res chain seq x y z
N TRP A 1 2.97 0.82 3.96
CA TRP A 1 1.63 0.85 4.56
C TRP A 1 0.72 1.64 3.65
N ILE A 2 -0.48 1.13 3.38
CA ILE A 2 -1.56 1.89 2.73
C ILE A 2 -2.62 2.05 3.81
N LEU A 3 -2.74 3.24 4.38
CA LEU A 3 -3.56 3.52 5.56
C LEU A 3 -4.74 4.40 5.21
N LYS A 4 -5.84 4.20 5.95
CA LYS A 4 -7.01 5.08 5.91
C LYS A 4 -6.65 6.43 6.52
N THR A 5 -7.31 7.48 6.04
CA THR A 5 -7.12 8.87 6.50
C THR A 5 -7.26 9.03 8.01
N ASP A 6 -8.15 8.23 8.61
CA ASP A 6 -8.48 8.28 10.03
C ASP A 6 -7.30 7.94 10.93
N TYR A 7 -6.26 7.28 10.41
CA TYR A 7 -5.01 7.01 11.13
C TYR A 7 -4.38 8.30 11.68
N LEU A 8 -4.30 9.34 10.85
CA LEU A 8 -3.68 10.60 11.22
C LEU A 8 -4.52 11.34 12.26
N THR A 9 -5.84 11.35 12.08
CA THR A 9 -6.77 11.94 13.05
C THR A 9 -6.67 11.24 14.41
N ALA A 10 -6.68 9.91 14.43
CA ALA A 10 -6.58 9.13 15.66
C ALA A 10 -5.21 9.28 16.33
N SER A 11 -4.11 9.30 15.56
CA SER A 11 -2.76 9.52 16.09
C SER A 11 -2.57 10.93 16.64
N SER A 12 -3.14 11.93 15.98
CA SER A 12 -3.14 13.32 16.45
C SER A 12 -3.86 13.45 17.79
N GLN A 13 -5.07 12.88 17.91
CA GLN A 13 -5.84 12.88 19.15
C GLN A 13 -5.14 12.12 20.29
N ALA A 14 -4.44 11.02 19.97
CA ALA A 14 -3.69 10.24 20.94
C ALA A 14 -2.35 10.89 21.36
N GLY A 15 -1.91 11.96 20.67
CA GLY A 15 -0.62 12.60 20.88
C GLY A 15 0.59 11.72 20.52
N LYS A 16 0.37 10.62 19.78
CA LYS A 16 1.42 9.68 19.35
C LYS A 16 0.94 8.85 18.15
N PHE A 17 1.88 8.30 17.40
CA PHE A 17 1.56 7.32 16.37
C PHE A 17 0.95 6.06 17.01
N LEU A 18 -0.24 5.71 16.54
CA LEU A 18 -0.91 4.47 16.90
C LEU A 18 -0.38 3.31 16.04
N ASN A 19 -0.73 2.08 16.43
CA ASN A 19 -0.50 0.90 15.59
C ASN A 19 -1.22 1.10 14.24
N GLU A 20 -0.51 0.87 13.14
CA GLU A 20 -0.98 1.08 11.77
C GLU A 20 -1.93 -0.02 11.29
N GLU A 21 -1.81 -1.24 11.81
CA GLU A 21 -2.54 -2.41 11.32
C GLU A 21 -4.08 -2.28 11.36
N PRO A 22 -4.70 -1.69 12.40
CA PRO A 22 -6.15 -1.41 12.43
C PRO A 22 -6.60 -0.41 11.35
N PHE A 23 -5.70 0.46 10.90
CA PHE A 23 -5.98 1.51 9.93
C PHE A 23 -5.55 1.14 8.52
N GLU A 24 -5.03 -0.06 8.31
CA GLU A 24 -4.66 -0.55 6.98
C GLU A 24 -5.89 -0.62 6.07
N TRP A 25 -5.74 -0.17 4.82
CA TRP A 25 -6.72 -0.41 3.77
C TRP A 25 -6.84 -1.91 3.50
N TYR A 26 -8.00 -2.46 3.84
CA TYR A 26 -8.31 -3.86 3.66
C TYR A 26 -9.81 -4.03 3.42
N LYS A 27 -10.15 -4.75 2.36
CA LYS A 27 -11.48 -5.29 2.09
C LYS A 27 -11.29 -6.62 1.34
N THR A 28 -12.16 -7.58 1.59
CA THR A 28 -12.15 -8.86 0.87
C THR A 28 -12.77 -8.70 -0.51
N GLY A 29 -12.20 -9.38 -1.50
CA GLY A 29 -12.71 -9.42 -2.87
C GLY A 29 -12.08 -8.41 -3.84
N LEU A 30 -12.75 -8.21 -4.96
CA LEU A 30 -12.35 -7.31 -6.02
C LEU A 30 -13.08 -5.96 -5.93
N SER A 31 -12.56 -4.94 -6.61
CA SER A 31 -13.31 -3.72 -6.93
C SER A 31 -14.54 -4.04 -7.80
N GLU A 32 -15.44 -3.07 -7.92
CA GLU A 32 -16.70 -3.22 -8.67
C GLU A 32 -16.48 -3.59 -10.15
N ASP A 33 -15.41 -3.09 -10.74
CA ASP A 33 -14.96 -3.43 -12.10
C ASP A 33 -14.15 -4.73 -12.19
N GLY A 34 -13.92 -5.41 -11.07
CA GLY A 34 -13.16 -6.66 -10.99
C GLY A 34 -11.64 -6.51 -11.19
N ALA A 35 -11.12 -5.30 -11.44
CA ALA A 35 -9.73 -5.11 -11.83
C ALA A 35 -8.76 -5.11 -10.63
N ILE A 36 -9.22 -4.68 -9.46
CA ILE A 36 -8.37 -4.42 -8.30
C ILE A 36 -8.70 -5.42 -7.19
N ASN A 37 -7.70 -6.21 -6.79
CA ASN A 37 -7.82 -7.03 -5.58
C ASN A 37 -7.58 -6.15 -4.34
N LEU A 38 -8.62 -5.97 -3.52
CA LEU A 38 -8.63 -5.08 -2.36
C LEU A 38 -7.82 -5.62 -1.16
N GLU A 39 -7.38 -6.88 -1.23
CA GLU A 39 -6.49 -7.50 -0.24
C GLU A 39 -5.01 -7.28 -0.59
N SER A 40 -4.71 -6.82 -1.80
CA SER A 40 -3.35 -6.68 -2.32
C SER A 40 -2.43 -5.84 -1.43
N PRO A 41 -2.86 -4.68 -0.87
CA PRO A 41 -2.02 -3.91 0.04
C PRO A 41 -1.45 -4.73 1.20
N ARG A 42 -2.33 -5.49 1.87
CA ARG A 42 -1.96 -6.34 3.00
C ARG A 42 -1.10 -7.53 2.58
N LYS A 43 -1.45 -8.19 1.46
CA LYS A 43 -0.67 -9.32 0.93
C LYS A 43 0.78 -8.91 0.65
N TRP A 44 0.97 -7.78 -0.03
CA TRP A 44 2.31 -7.27 -0.34
C TRP A 44 3.07 -6.82 0.91
N ARG A 45 2.40 -6.18 1.88
CA ARG A 45 3.03 -5.86 3.17
C ARG A 45 3.52 -7.11 3.88
N LEU A 46 2.66 -8.12 4.05
CA LEU A 46 3.00 -9.35 4.75
C LEU A 46 4.12 -10.11 4.05
N LEU A 47 4.09 -10.16 2.71
CA LEU A 47 5.18 -10.75 1.94
C LEU A 47 6.49 -10.01 2.18
N ARG A 48 6.49 -8.67 2.09
CA ARG A 48 7.68 -7.85 2.36
C ARG A 48 8.19 -7.99 3.78
N GLN A 49 7.31 -8.05 4.78
CA GLN A 49 7.69 -8.27 6.18
C GLN A 49 8.36 -9.64 6.39
N ARG A 50 7.89 -10.68 5.68
CA ARG A 50 8.45 -12.03 5.74
C ARG A 50 9.76 -12.19 4.97
N THR A 51 9.87 -11.58 3.80
CA THR A 51 11.00 -11.82 2.88
C THR A 51 12.05 -10.72 2.91
N GLY A 52 11.73 -9.55 3.47
CA GLY A 52 12.56 -8.34 3.35
C GLY A 52 12.52 -7.68 1.97
N HIS A 53 11.81 -8.27 1.01
CA HIS A 53 11.87 -7.93 -0.40
C HIS A 53 10.58 -7.27 -0.91
N GLY A 54 10.73 -6.31 -1.84
CA GLY A 54 9.62 -5.70 -2.56
C GLY A 54 9.12 -6.57 -3.71
N ALA A 55 8.08 -6.10 -4.40
CA ALA A 55 7.40 -6.85 -5.46
C ALA A 55 8.29 -7.25 -6.64
N PHE A 56 9.26 -6.41 -6.98
CA PHE A 56 10.15 -6.60 -8.13
C PHE A 56 11.58 -6.94 -7.72
N TYR A 57 11.78 -7.47 -6.51
CA TYR A 57 13.12 -7.77 -6.02
C TYR A 57 13.85 -8.76 -6.94
N GLY A 58 15.08 -8.42 -7.33
CA GLY A 58 15.92 -9.21 -8.24
C GLY A 58 15.66 -8.98 -9.73
N MET A 59 14.73 -8.10 -10.10
CA MET A 59 14.47 -7.76 -11.50
C MET A 59 15.38 -6.62 -11.98
N ASN A 60 15.92 -6.76 -13.19
CA ASN A 60 16.59 -5.69 -13.92
C ASN A 60 15.59 -5.12 -14.94
N ILE A 61 15.11 -3.90 -14.70
CA ILE A 61 14.02 -3.30 -15.48
C ILE A 61 14.59 -2.14 -16.31
N ILE A 62 14.32 -2.15 -17.62
CA ILE A 62 14.56 -1.02 -18.53
C ILE A 62 13.22 -0.38 -18.84
N ILE A 63 13.07 0.91 -18.53
CA ILE A 63 11.93 1.71 -18.96
C ILE A 63 12.38 2.44 -20.23
N TYR A 64 11.71 2.18 -21.35
CA TYR A 64 12.03 2.77 -22.65
C TYR A 64 10.84 3.57 -23.17
N GLY A 65 11.08 4.82 -23.57
CA GLY A 65 10.06 5.76 -24.02
C GLY A 65 10.02 7.04 -23.20
N GLU A 66 9.00 7.87 -23.44
CA GLU A 66 8.78 9.12 -22.71
C GLU A 66 8.10 8.85 -21.35
N CYS A 67 8.70 9.36 -20.27
CA CYS A 67 8.08 9.36 -18.94
C CYS A 67 7.55 10.75 -18.63
N ILE A 68 6.22 10.90 -18.64
CA ILE A 68 5.56 12.17 -18.30
C ILE A 68 5.16 12.13 -16.83
N ALA A 69 5.73 13.01 -16.02
CA ALA A 69 5.24 13.20 -14.66
C ALA A 69 3.87 13.90 -14.72
N PRO A 70 2.85 13.43 -13.98
CA PRO A 70 1.59 14.15 -13.87
C PRO A 70 1.83 15.53 -13.25
N SER A 71 1.11 16.55 -13.70
CA SER A 71 1.12 17.87 -13.06
C SER A 71 0.55 17.77 -11.64
N LEU A 72 1.24 18.36 -10.66
CA LEU A 72 0.81 18.45 -9.26
C LEU A 72 -0.43 19.32 -9.09
#